data_AF-A0A8T6HU40-F1
#
_entry.id   AF-A0A8T6HU40-F1
#
_cell.length_a   1.000
_cell.length_b   1.000
_cell.length_c   1.000
_cell.angle_alpha   90.00
_cell.angle_beta   90.00
_cell.angle_gamma   90.00
#
_symmetry.space_group_name_H-M   'P 1'
#
loop_
_entity.id
_entity.type
_entity.pdbx_description
1 polymer ?
#
loop_
_entity_poly.entity_id
_entity_poly.type
_entity_poly.pdbx_seq_one_letter_code
_entity_poly.pdbx_strand_id
1 'polypeptide(L)'
;MSGSDCVTIIPGAMGIEELEGLYRRRQRISLDASARAEVNRAARIVEEAARGSAAVYGINTGFGKLESTRIDAGESEKLQLHLIRSH
;
A
#
# COMPACT_ATOMS: atom_id res chain seq x y z
N MET A 1 28.70 -20.67 7.44
CA MET A 1 27.49 -20.53 6.59
C MET A 1 26.39 -19.96 7.47
N SER A 2 26.25 -18.64 7.54
CA SER A 2 25.20 -18.02 8.35
C SER A 2 23.97 -17.85 7.47
N GLY A 3 22.94 -18.69 7.69
CA GLY A 3 21.65 -18.53 7.05
C GLY A 3 21.11 -17.14 7.39
N SER A 4 20.69 -16.39 6.38
CA SER A 4 20.07 -15.09 6.60
C SER A 4 18.71 -15.31 7.28
N ASP A 5 18.65 -15.09 8.59
CA ASP A 5 17.41 -15.16 9.37
C ASP A 5 16.34 -14.29 8.73
N CYS A 6 15.20 -14.91 8.40
CA CYS A 6 14.04 -14.23 7.86
C CYS A 6 13.02 -14.05 8.98
N VAL A 7 12.64 -12.81 9.25
CA VAL A 7 11.62 -12.46 10.23
C VAL A 7 10.26 -12.44 9.54
N THR A 8 9.26 -13.07 10.14
CA THR A 8 7.88 -13.03 9.65
C THR A 8 7.13 -11.90 10.35
N ILE A 9 6.58 -10.98 9.58
CA ILE A 9 5.79 -9.84 10.06
C ILE A 9 4.33 -10.27 10.16
N ILE A 10 3.77 -10.19 11.37
CA ILE A 10 2.34 -10.29 11.62
C ILE A 10 1.80 -8.86 11.77
N PRO A 11 0.96 -8.36 10.83
CA PRO A 11 0.43 -7.01 10.91
C PRO A 11 -0.25 -6.70 12.26
N GLY A 12 0.09 -5.56 12.84
CA GLY A 12 -0.50 -5.10 14.11
C GLY A 12 0.07 -5.76 15.38
N ALA A 13 0.98 -6.73 15.26
CA ALA A 13 1.57 -7.44 16.40
C ALA A 13 3.08 -7.15 16.62
N MET A 14 3.69 -6.33 15.77
CA MET A 14 5.13 -6.04 15.83
C MET A 14 5.45 -4.97 16.89
N GLY A 15 6.37 -5.29 17.79
CA GLY A 15 6.91 -4.36 18.79
C GLY A 15 7.99 -3.42 18.23
N ILE A 16 8.31 -2.36 18.99
CA ILE A 16 9.35 -1.39 18.61
C ILE A 16 10.74 -2.03 18.62
N GLU A 17 11.00 -2.94 19.56
CA GLU A 17 12.27 -3.65 19.70
C GLU A 17 12.53 -4.58 18.50
N GLU A 18 11.48 -5.25 18.01
CA GLU A 18 11.56 -6.08 16.80
C GLU A 18 11.84 -5.22 15.56
N LEU A 19 11.15 -4.08 15.45
CA LEU A 19 11.35 -3.11 14.37
C LEU A 19 12.77 -2.53 14.36
N GLU A 20 13.29 -2.14 15.54
CA GLU A 20 14.67 -1.67 15.69
C GLU A 20 15.67 -2.75 15.27
N GLY A 21 15.42 -3.99 15.68
CA GLY A 21 16.22 -5.15 15.31
C GLY A 21 16.30 -5.36 13.80
N LEU A 22 15.15 -5.30 13.12
CA LEU A 22 15.07 -5.37 11.65
C LEU A 22 15.90 -4.27 10.98
N TYR A 23 15.75 -3.03 11.46
CA TYR A 23 16.45 -1.87 10.91
C TYR A 23 17.98 -1.99 11.05
N ARG A 24 18.47 -2.32 12.26
CA ARG A 24 19.91 -2.39 12.54
C ARG A 24 20.60 -3.57 11.86
N ARG A 25 19.93 -4.72 11.78
CA ARG A 25 20.52 -5.98 11.30
C ARG A 25 20.25 -6.26 9.83
N ARG A 26 19.44 -5.44 9.15
CA ARG A 26 19.05 -5.60 7.74
C ARG A 26 18.58 -7.03 7.42
N GLN A 27 17.78 -7.60 8.32
CA GLN A 27 17.27 -8.96 8.18
C GLN A 27 16.29 -9.04 7.02
N ARG A 28 16.17 -10.22 6.41
CA ARG A 28 15.12 -10.47 5.44
C ARG A 28 13.78 -10.49 6.16
N ILE A 29 12.76 -9.95 5.53
CA ILE A 29 11.39 -9.97 6.04
C ILE A 29 10.50 -10.79 5.12
N SER A 30 9.54 -11.47 5.71
CA SER A 30 8.39 -12.04 5.03
C SER A 30 7.12 -11.54 5.72
N LEU A 31 6.00 -11.59 5.02
CA LEU A 31 4.70 -11.26 5.59
C LEU A 31 3.99 -12.57 5.95
N ASP A 32 3.36 -12.61 7.11
CA ASP A 32 2.55 -13.76 7.50
C ASP A 32 1.44 -14.04 6.48
N ALA A 33 1.17 -15.32 6.22
CA ALA A 33 0.21 -15.73 5.21
C ALA A 33 -1.22 -15.24 5.50
N SER A 34 -1.56 -15.03 6.78
CA SER A 34 -2.87 -14.49 7.20
C SER A 34 -3.16 -13.11 6.60
N ALA A 35 -2.14 -12.30 6.33
CA ALA A 35 -2.31 -10.96 5.79
C ALA A 35 -2.81 -10.95 4.33
N ARG A 36 -2.52 -12.02 3.56
CA ARG A 36 -2.77 -12.05 2.11
C ARG A 36 -4.25 -11.84 1.77
N ALA A 37 -5.14 -12.49 2.51
CA ALA A 37 -6.57 -12.45 2.24
C ALA A 37 -7.13 -11.03 2.42
N GLU A 38 -6.81 -10.37 3.52
CA GLU A 38 -7.29 -9.01 3.79
C GLU A 38 -6.67 -7.97 2.85
N VAL A 39 -5.38 -8.10 2.50
CA VAL A 39 -4.76 -7.23 1.49
C VAL A 39 -5.46 -7.36 0.14
N ASN A 40 -5.74 -8.59 -0.30
CA ASN A 40 -6.45 -8.82 -1.56
C ASN A 40 -7.89 -8.30 -1.51
N ARG A 41 -8.57 -8.42 -0.36
CA ARG A 41 -9.91 -7.86 -0.16
C ARG A 41 -9.90 -6.33 -0.27
N ALA A 42 -8.96 -5.67 0.40
CA ALA A 42 -8.80 -4.23 0.32
C ALA A 42 -8.46 -3.76 -1.11
N ALA A 43 -7.58 -4.48 -1.81
CA ALA A 43 -7.22 -4.18 -3.20
C ALA A 43 -8.45 -4.21 -4.12
N ARG A 44 -9.33 -5.21 -3.99
CA ARG A 44 -10.58 -5.28 -4.76
C ARG A 44 -11.50 -4.09 -4.52
N ILE A 45 -11.63 -3.65 -3.28
CA ILE A 45 -12.44 -2.46 -2.94
C ILE A 45 -11.88 -1.22 -3.65
N VAL A 46 -10.55 -1.05 -3.67
CA VAL A 46 -9.89 0.05 -4.39
C VAL A 46 -10.12 -0.05 -5.90
N GLU A 47 -10.00 -1.26 -6.48
CA GLU A 47 -10.26 -1.49 -7.91
C GLU A 47 -11.71 -1.23 -8.31
N GLU A 48 -12.67 -1.56 -7.44
CA GLU A 48 -14.09 -1.27 -7.63
C GLU A 48 -14.35 0.24 -7.53
N ALA A 49 -13.77 0.91 -6.54
CA ALA A 49 -13.85 2.37 -6.38
C ALA A 49 -13.26 3.11 -7.60
N ALA A 50 -12.12 2.65 -8.11
CA ALA A 50 -11.46 3.23 -9.29
C ALA A 50 -12.34 3.17 -10.54
N ARG A 51 -13.18 2.14 -10.68
CA ARG A 51 -14.11 1.95 -11.80
C ARG A 51 -15.52 2.48 -11.53
N GLY A 52 -15.80 2.83 -10.28
CA GLY A 52 -17.12 3.21 -9.80
C GLY A 52 -17.49 4.66 -10.09
N SER A 53 -18.80 4.94 -10.02
CA SER A 53 -19.35 6.29 -10.18
C SER A 53 -19.38 7.10 -8.88
N ALA A 54 -19.04 6.52 -7.73
CA ALA A 54 -18.84 7.31 -6.50
C ALA A 54 -17.49 8.04 -6.56
N ALA A 55 -17.44 9.31 -6.17
CA ALA A 55 -16.19 10.05 -6.06
C ALA A 55 -15.40 9.57 -4.83
N VAL A 56 -14.16 9.13 -5.03
CA VAL A 56 -13.28 8.61 -3.98
C VAL A 56 -11.91 9.28 -4.08
N TYR A 57 -11.57 10.01 -3.02
CA TYR A 57 -10.38 10.84 -2.93
C TYR A 57 -9.10 10.07 -3.25
N GLY A 58 -8.31 10.58 -4.21
CA GLY A 58 -7.03 10.00 -4.58
C GLY A 58 -7.10 8.62 -5.24
N ILE A 59 -8.31 8.11 -5.54
CA ILE A 59 -8.51 6.88 -6.30
C ILE A 59 -9.04 7.21 -7.70
N ASN A 60 -10.21 7.86 -7.77
CA ASN A 60 -10.82 8.33 -9.03
C ASN A 60 -11.07 9.85 -9.02
N THR A 61 -10.45 10.55 -8.07
CA THR A 61 -10.34 12.00 -8.06
C THR A 61 -8.89 12.44 -7.87
N GLY A 62 -8.60 13.71 -8.12
CA GLY A 62 -7.29 14.29 -7.89
C GLY A 62 -6.91 14.44 -6.41
N PHE A 63 -5.76 15.07 -6.16
CA PHE A 63 -5.23 15.30 -4.81
C PHE A 63 -5.23 16.80 -4.47
N GLY A 64 -5.35 17.13 -3.19
CA GLY A 64 -5.28 18.51 -2.70
C GLY A 64 -6.25 19.45 -3.42
N LYS A 65 -5.75 20.48 -4.11
CA LYS A 65 -6.58 21.44 -4.86
C LYS A 65 -7.45 20.80 -5.96
N LEU A 66 -7.14 19.58 -6.38
CA LEU A 66 -7.88 18.82 -7.40
C LEU A 66 -8.75 17.71 -6.79
N GLU A 67 -8.99 17.69 -5.48
CA GLU A 67 -9.75 16.64 -4.79
C GLU A 67 -11.17 16.41 -5.32
N SER A 68 -11.78 17.46 -5.86
CA SER A 68 -13.13 17.44 -6.46
C SER A 68 -13.12 17.12 -7.96
N THR A 69 -11.94 17.06 -8.59
CA THR A 69 -11.80 16.76 -10.02
C THR A 69 -11.84 15.26 -10.23
N ARG A 70 -12.77 14.80 -11.06
CA ARG A 70 -12.88 13.39 -11.46
C ARG A 70 -11.79 13.01 -12.45
N ILE A 71 -11.27 11.80 -12.28
CA ILE A 71 -10.23 11.23 -13.13
C ILE A 71 -10.82 10.00 -13.83
N ASP A 72 -10.68 9.94 -15.15
CA ASP A 72 -11.10 8.78 -15.92
C ASP A 72 -10.33 7.54 -15.51
N ALA A 73 -10.99 6.38 -15.51
CA ALA A 73 -10.40 5.11 -15.07
C ALA A 73 -9.13 4.73 -15.86
N GLY A 74 -9.00 5.17 -17.11
CA GLY A 74 -7.80 4.96 -17.93
C GLY A 74 -6.61 5.86 -17.56
N GLU A 75 -6.83 6.91 -16.78
CA GLU A 75 -5.80 7.88 -16.37
C GLU A 75 -5.33 7.66 -14.92
N SER A 76 -5.96 6.76 -14.16
CA SER A 76 -5.62 6.49 -12.75
C SER A 76 -4.16 6.10 -12.55
N GLU A 77 -3.56 5.29 -13.44
CA GLU A 77 -2.15 4.92 -13.34
C GLU A 77 -1.22 6.12 -13.51
N LYS A 78 -1.48 6.97 -14.51
CA LYS A 78 -0.72 8.21 -14.74
C LYS A 78 -0.87 9.17 -13.57
N LEU A 79 -2.08 9.29 -13.01
CA LEU A 79 -2.35 10.08 -11.82
C LEU A 79 -1.47 9.64 -10.64
N GLN A 80 -1.42 8.34 -10.32
CA GLN A 80 -0.58 7.82 -9.23
C GLN A 80 0.91 8.02 -9.51
N LEU A 81 1.35 7.86 -10.76
CA LEU A 81 2.74 8.15 -11.14
C LEU A 81 3.10 9.63 -10.94
N HIS A 82 2.20 10.55 -11.31
CA HIS A 82 2.40 11.97 -11.11
C HIS A 82 2.46 12.34 -9.62
N LEU A 83 1.66 11.69 -8.77
CA LEU A 83 1.70 11.87 -7.33
C LEU A 83 3.09 11.56 -6.75
N ILE A 84 3.63 10.38 -7.09
CA ILE A 84 4.95 9.92 -6.61
C ILE A 84 6.08 10.82 -7.13
N ARG A 85 5.94 11.40 -8.32
CA ARG A 85 6.97 12.29 -8.89
C ARG A 85 6.96 13.69 -8.29
N SER A 86 5.85 14.14 -7.72
CA SER A 86 5.72 15.50 -7.21
C SER A 86 6.00 15.63 -5.70
N HIS A 87 6.29 14.53 -5.00
CA HIS A 87 6.52 14.47 -3.54
C HIS A 87 7.68 13.54 -3.21
#